data_AF-A0AAD5WKN1-F1
#
_entry.id   AF-A0AAD5WKN1-F1
#
_cell.length_a   1.000
_cell.length_b   1.000
_cell.length_c   1.000
_cell.angle_alpha   90.00
_cell.angle_beta   90.00
_cell.angle_gamma   90.00
#
_symmetry.space_group_name_H-M   'P 1'
#
loop_
_entity.id
_entity.type
_entity.pdbx_description
1 polymer ?
#
loop_
_entity_poly.entity_id
_entity_poly.type
_entity_poly.pdbx_seq_one_letter_code
_entity_poly.pdbx_strand_id
1 'polypeptide(L)'
;MAVQCLETLKYCWCVHTDTGEPIPGTSLLNAKPHCEEKKPHQKPKKHRKRCLGRKRLRFLRRLISAIKAEMIMTGNTVAKNIGRDAAVKWKFGQLDVNENQVLERNEWKSYKYGLIQWKKVKHCSRNLFKICDTDSNSRLTTEEWKNCITPAVSETPAIRPDQLNPFLYILKAD
;
A
#
# COMPACT_ATOMS: atom_id res chain seq x y z
N MET A 1 38.92 4.34 -15.72
CA MET A 1 38.91 5.37 -14.64
C MET A 1 40.28 5.48 -13.99
N ALA A 2 40.68 6.65 -13.49
CA ALA A 2 41.98 6.88 -12.84
C ALA A 2 41.84 7.71 -11.54
N VAL A 3 42.85 7.69 -10.67
CA VAL A 3 42.89 8.49 -9.43
C VAL A 3 43.72 9.76 -9.68
N GLN A 4 43.21 10.92 -9.25
CA GLN A 4 43.97 12.16 -9.13
C GLN A 4 44.04 12.61 -7.68
N CYS A 5 45.18 13.19 -7.28
CA CYS A 5 45.42 13.65 -5.91
C CYS A 5 45.96 15.08 -5.91
N LEU A 6 45.42 15.91 -5.02
CA LEU A 6 45.94 17.21 -4.65
C LEU A 6 46.70 17.08 -3.33
N GLU A 7 48.02 17.07 -3.42
CA GLU A 7 48.93 16.73 -2.33
C GLU A 7 48.96 17.80 -1.22
N THR A 8 48.80 19.07 -1.58
CA THR A 8 48.75 20.21 -0.65
C THR A 8 47.59 20.12 0.34
N LEU A 9 46.43 19.63 -0.11
CA LEU A 9 45.24 19.46 0.71
C LEU A 9 45.00 18.00 1.11
N LYS A 10 45.89 17.09 0.70
CA LYS A 10 45.76 15.63 0.88
C LYS A 10 44.41 15.07 0.42
N TYR A 11 43.84 15.62 -0.65
CA TYR A 11 42.60 15.11 -1.26
C TYR A 11 42.91 14.24 -2.47
N CYS A 12 42.18 13.14 -2.64
CA CYS A 12 42.21 12.34 -3.86
C CYS A 12 40.79 12.05 -4.35
N TRP A 13 40.58 12.00 -5.67
CA TRP A 13 39.29 11.69 -6.32
C TRP A 13 39.49 10.83 -7.57
N CYS A 14 38.41 10.22 -8.05
CA CYS A 14 38.42 9.51 -9.33
C CYS A 14 38.13 10.46 -10.50
N VAL A 15 38.76 10.21 -11.64
CA VAL A 15 38.49 10.90 -12.91
C VAL A 15 38.16 9.91 -14.02
N HIS A 16 37.41 10.39 -15.02
CA HIS A 16 37.22 9.69 -16.27
C HIS A 16 38.54 9.66 -17.06
N THR A 17 38.95 8.49 -17.57
CA THR A 17 40.20 8.34 -18.34
C THR A 17 40.16 9.07 -19.68
N ASP A 18 38.95 9.26 -20.22
CA ASP A 18 38.77 9.75 -21.59
C ASP A 18 38.61 11.28 -21.62
N THR A 19 37.97 11.86 -20.58
CA THR A 19 37.70 13.30 -20.49
C THR A 19 38.52 14.01 -19.42
N GLY A 20 39.12 13.30 -18.48
CA GLY A 20 39.79 13.88 -17.32
C GLY A 20 38.86 14.51 -16.28
N GLU A 21 37.54 14.43 -16.48
CA GLU A 21 36.56 15.05 -15.58
C GLU A 21 36.47 14.31 -14.23
N PRO A 22 36.38 15.04 -13.09
CA PRO A 22 36.25 14.44 -11.76
C PRO A 22 34.87 13.82 -11.54
N ILE A 23 34.85 12.64 -10.90
CA ILE A 23 33.64 11.88 -10.59
C ILE A 23 33.06 12.35 -9.23
N PRO A 24 31.84 12.93 -9.21
CA PRO A 24 31.24 13.41 -7.97
C PRO A 24 31.05 12.30 -6.92
N GLY A 25 31.37 12.58 -5.66
CA GLY A 25 31.21 11.63 -4.55
C GLY A 25 32.34 10.61 -4.40
N THR A 26 33.46 10.76 -5.12
CA THR A 26 34.66 9.92 -4.97
C THR A 26 35.82 10.61 -4.24
N SER A 27 35.68 11.90 -3.89
CA SER A 27 36.70 12.67 -3.19
C SER A 27 36.87 12.19 -1.74
N LEU A 28 38.10 11.83 -1.37
CA LEU A 28 38.49 11.41 -0.02
C LEU A 28 39.63 12.29 0.50
N LEU A 29 39.61 12.58 1.81
CA LEU A 29 40.66 13.29 2.53
C LEU A 29 41.59 12.26 3.18
N ASN A 30 42.91 12.44 3.03
CA ASN A 30 43.96 11.56 3.57
C ASN A 30 43.88 10.09 3.11
N ALA A 31 43.16 9.80 2.03
CA ALA A 31 43.00 8.45 1.50
C ALA A 31 42.85 8.47 -0.03
N LYS A 32 43.28 7.40 -0.69
CA LYS A 32 43.12 7.21 -2.15
C LYS A 32 41.83 6.44 -2.43
N PRO A 33 40.91 6.95 -3.27
CA PRO A 33 39.68 6.24 -3.62
C PRO A 33 39.97 5.04 -4.52
N HIS A 34 39.17 3.98 -4.38
CA HIS A 34 39.23 2.82 -5.25
C HIS A 34 38.36 3.04 -6.48
N CYS A 35 38.98 3.40 -7.61
CA CYS A 35 38.30 3.77 -8.85
C CYS A 35 38.04 2.56 -9.75
N GLU A 36 37.09 1.71 -9.37
CA GLU A 36 36.56 0.67 -10.26
C GLU A 36 35.39 1.19 -11.10
N GLU A 37 35.28 0.70 -12.33
CA GLU A 37 34.08 0.86 -13.17
C GLU A 37 32.90 0.17 -12.51
N LYS A 38 32.22 0.88 -11.61
CA LYS A 38 30.95 0.42 -11.07
C LYS A 38 29.95 0.43 -12.21
N LYS A 39 29.63 -0.76 -12.74
CA LYS A 39 28.42 -1.00 -13.54
C LYS A 39 27.29 -0.23 -12.87
N PRO A 40 26.49 0.56 -13.62
CA PRO A 40 25.54 1.48 -13.03
C PRO A 40 24.74 0.72 -11.98
N HIS A 41 24.95 1.07 -10.70
CA HIS A 41 24.21 0.46 -9.62
C HIS A 41 22.75 0.68 -9.94
N GLN A 42 22.06 -0.39 -10.39
CA GLN A 42 20.63 -0.36 -10.55
C GLN A 42 20.12 0.04 -9.17
N LYS A 43 19.64 1.28 -9.05
CA LYS A 43 19.02 1.78 -7.81
C LYS A 43 18.14 0.64 -7.33
N PRO A 44 18.31 0.14 -6.09
CA PRO A 44 17.52 -1.00 -5.63
C PRO A 44 16.07 -0.63 -5.92
N LYS A 45 15.39 -1.43 -6.76
CA LYS A 45 14.02 -1.14 -7.20
C LYS A 45 13.25 -0.84 -5.93
N LYS A 46 12.94 0.44 -5.65
CA LYS A 46 12.25 0.85 -4.43
C LYS A 46 11.10 -0.11 -4.29
N HIS A 47 11.12 -0.99 -3.28
CA HIS A 47 10.00 -1.88 -3.02
C HIS A 47 8.79 -0.96 -2.88
N ARG A 48 7.97 -0.85 -3.94
CA ARG A 48 6.78 -0.02 -3.94
C ARG A 48 6.02 -0.47 -2.71
N LYS A 49 5.82 0.42 -1.72
CA LYS A 49 5.24 0.10 -0.42
C LYS A 49 3.84 -0.48 -0.61
N ARG A 50 3.73 -1.76 -0.96
CA ARG A 50 2.48 -2.46 -1.30
C ARG A 50 1.49 -2.24 -0.16
N CYS A 51 0.23 -1.99 -0.50
CA CYS A 51 -0.83 -1.86 0.49
C CYS A 51 -1.10 -3.24 1.11
N LEU A 52 -0.36 -3.60 2.14
CA LEU A 52 -0.39 -4.90 2.80
C LEU A 52 -0.62 -4.76 4.31
N GLY A 53 -1.03 -5.86 4.94
CA GLY A 53 -1.24 -6.00 6.38
C GLY A 53 -2.12 -4.89 6.98
N ARG A 54 -1.64 -4.27 8.08
CA ARG A 54 -2.38 -3.24 8.83
C ARG A 54 -2.80 -2.02 7.99
N LYS A 55 -2.03 -1.66 6.94
CA LYS A 55 -2.36 -0.53 6.06
C LYS A 55 -3.57 -0.86 5.19
N ARG A 56 -3.61 -2.08 4.63
CA ARG A 56 -4.77 -2.60 3.88
C ARG A 56 -5.99 -2.65 4.78
N LEU A 57 -5.86 -3.22 5.98
CA LEU A 57 -6.98 -3.34 6.91
C LEU A 57 -7.59 -1.99 7.29
N ARG A 58 -6.77 -0.97 7.59
CA ARG A 58 -7.27 0.39 7.85
C ARG A 58 -7.98 0.99 6.63
N PHE A 59 -7.44 0.79 5.44
CA PHE A 59 -8.07 1.25 4.22
C PHE A 59 -9.44 0.58 3.99
N LEU A 60 -9.53 -0.75 4.13
CA LEU A 60 -10.77 -1.50 3.96
C LEU A 60 -11.82 -1.12 4.99
N ARG A 61 -11.45 -0.96 6.27
CA ARG A 61 -12.38 -0.46 7.30
C ARG A 61 -12.97 0.89 6.92
N ARG A 62 -12.12 1.84 6.49
CA ARG A 62 -12.58 3.16 6.03
C ARG A 62 -13.46 3.07 4.79
N LEU A 63 -13.11 2.19 3.84
CA LEU A 63 -13.88 1.94 2.63
C LEU A 63 -15.30 1.46 2.97
N ILE A 64 -15.42 0.45 3.83
CA ILE A 64 -16.73 -0.06 4.29
C ILE A 64 -17.52 1.05 4.99
N SER A 65 -16.90 1.81 5.88
CA SER A 65 -17.57 2.93 6.57
C SER A 65 -18.12 3.97 5.59
N ALA A 66 -17.35 4.31 4.55
CA ALA A 66 -17.80 5.23 3.51
C ALA A 66 -18.96 4.64 2.69
N ILE A 67 -18.86 3.38 2.29
CA ILE A 67 -19.93 2.69 1.53
C ILE A 67 -21.23 2.67 2.35
N LYS A 68 -21.15 2.34 3.64
CA LYS A 68 -22.33 2.38 4.53
C LYS A 68 -22.92 3.78 4.63
N ALA A 69 -22.08 4.80 4.76
CA ALA A 69 -22.54 6.19 4.82
C ALA A 69 -23.23 6.59 3.51
N GLU A 70 -22.65 6.26 2.35
CA GLU A 70 -23.28 6.49 1.05
C GLU A 70 -24.63 5.80 0.96
N MET A 71 -24.72 4.53 1.35
CA MET A 71 -25.97 3.75 1.34
C MET A 71 -27.08 4.42 2.16
N ILE A 72 -26.75 4.93 3.35
CA ILE A 72 -27.69 5.66 4.24
C ILE A 72 -28.13 6.98 3.62
N MET A 73 -27.25 7.66 2.87
CA MET A 73 -27.58 8.94 2.23
C MET A 73 -28.47 8.76 1.00
N THR A 74 -28.28 7.68 0.23
CA THR A 74 -29.06 7.41 -0.99
C THR A 74 -30.36 6.65 -0.76
N GLY A 75 -30.41 5.75 0.22
CA GLY A 75 -31.64 5.06 0.59
C GLY A 75 -32.20 5.70 1.85
N ASN A 76 -33.50 6.02 1.89
CA ASN A 76 -34.25 6.43 3.10
C ASN A 76 -34.30 5.29 4.16
N THR A 77 -33.17 4.64 4.43
CA THR A 77 -33.01 3.49 5.30
C THR A 77 -32.47 3.98 6.63
N VAL A 78 -33.32 4.01 7.66
CA VAL A 78 -32.95 4.34 9.04
C VAL A 78 -32.32 3.12 9.75
N ALA A 79 -31.56 2.32 9.02
CA ALA A 79 -31.01 1.07 9.55
C ALA A 79 -29.74 1.37 10.37
N LYS A 80 -29.90 1.49 11.70
CA LYS A 80 -28.78 1.60 12.67
C LYS A 80 -27.74 0.47 12.53
N ASN A 81 -28.09 -0.65 11.89
CA ASN A 81 -27.23 -1.83 11.73
C ASN A 81 -27.22 -2.36 10.28
N ILE A 82 -26.76 -1.57 9.32
CA ILE A 82 -26.48 -2.09 7.97
C ILE A 82 -25.32 -3.10 8.06
N GLY A 83 -25.59 -4.36 7.73
CA GLY A 83 -24.60 -5.42 7.63
C GLY A 83 -23.49 -5.08 6.64
N ARG A 84 -22.24 -5.50 6.91
CA ARG A 84 -21.10 -5.22 5.99
C ARG A 84 -21.36 -5.79 4.61
N ASP A 85 -21.83 -7.02 4.55
CA ASP A 85 -22.11 -7.74 3.31
C ASP A 85 -23.21 -7.05 2.48
N ALA A 86 -24.27 -6.56 3.14
CA ALA A 86 -25.35 -5.84 2.46
C ALA A 86 -24.83 -4.55 1.80
N ALA A 87 -24.02 -3.77 2.51
CA ALA A 87 -23.43 -2.54 1.99
C ALA A 87 -22.48 -2.81 0.81
N VAL A 88 -21.66 -3.85 0.91
CA VAL A 88 -20.69 -4.24 -0.13
C VAL A 88 -21.39 -4.74 -1.39
N LYS A 89 -22.46 -5.54 -1.25
CA LYS A 89 -23.33 -5.99 -2.36
C LYS A 89 -24.06 -4.82 -3.02
N TRP A 90 -24.66 -3.93 -2.23
CA TRP A 90 -25.30 -2.72 -2.74
C TRP A 90 -24.33 -1.87 -3.56
N LYS A 91 -23.11 -1.67 -3.05
CA LYS A 91 -22.10 -0.89 -3.79
C LYS A 91 -21.65 -1.58 -5.07
N PHE A 92 -21.58 -2.90 -5.09
CA PHE A 92 -21.27 -3.65 -6.31
C PHE A 92 -22.31 -3.36 -7.40
N GLY A 93 -23.60 -3.47 -7.09
CA GLY A 93 -24.67 -3.17 -8.06
C GLY A 93 -24.71 -1.71 -8.52
N GLN A 94 -24.17 -0.77 -7.73
CA GLN A 94 -24.00 0.63 -8.17
C GLN A 94 -22.81 0.83 -9.12
N LEU A 95 -21.87 -0.11 -9.16
CA LEU A 95 -20.66 -0.04 -9.99
C LEU A 95 -20.78 -0.89 -11.25
N ASP A 96 -21.56 -1.96 -11.20
CA ASP A 96 -21.88 -2.86 -12.30
C ASP A 96 -22.98 -2.22 -13.17
N VAL A 97 -22.56 -1.35 -14.11
CA VAL A 97 -23.48 -0.52 -14.92
C VAL A 97 -24.13 -1.36 -16.02
N ASN A 98 -23.44 -2.39 -16.50
CA ASN A 98 -23.94 -3.29 -17.52
C ASN A 98 -24.64 -4.54 -16.95
N GLU A 99 -24.77 -4.64 -15.62
CA GLU A 99 -25.42 -5.72 -14.86
C GLU A 99 -24.90 -7.13 -15.21
N ASN A 100 -23.62 -7.23 -15.64
CA ASN A 100 -23.01 -8.49 -16.03
C ASN A 100 -22.49 -9.31 -14.84
N GLN A 101 -22.75 -8.85 -13.61
CA GLN A 101 -22.29 -9.41 -12.33
C GLN A 101 -20.77 -9.42 -12.14
N VAL A 102 -20.05 -8.63 -12.93
CA VAL A 102 -18.59 -8.65 -13.03
C VAL A 102 -18.05 -7.24 -13.26
N LEU A 103 -17.33 -6.69 -12.28
CA LEU A 103 -16.74 -5.36 -12.45
C LEU A 103 -15.55 -5.42 -13.40
N GLU A 104 -15.71 -4.76 -14.55
CA GLU A 104 -14.65 -4.63 -15.54
C GLU A 104 -13.73 -3.43 -15.23
N ARG A 105 -12.58 -3.38 -15.89
CA ARG A 105 -11.60 -2.28 -15.69
C ARG A 105 -12.19 -0.90 -15.97
N ASN A 106 -13.13 -0.79 -16.90
CA ASN A 106 -13.73 0.47 -17.30
C ASN A 106 -14.67 1.02 -16.21
N GLU A 107 -15.51 0.18 -15.63
CA GLU A 107 -16.40 0.52 -14.52
C GLU A 107 -15.60 0.83 -13.26
N TRP A 108 -14.58 0.01 -12.99
CA TRP A 108 -13.67 0.23 -11.87
C TRP A 108 -12.93 1.56 -11.95
N LYS A 109 -12.58 1.99 -13.17
CA LYS A 109 -11.79 3.21 -13.40
C LYS A 109 -12.48 4.43 -12.79
N SER A 110 -13.79 4.58 -12.99
CA SER A 110 -14.58 5.69 -12.44
C SER A 110 -14.55 5.68 -10.91
N TYR A 111 -14.79 4.52 -10.29
CA TYR A 111 -14.78 4.40 -8.83
C TYR A 111 -13.38 4.63 -8.23
N LYS A 112 -12.34 4.13 -8.89
CA LYS A 112 -10.94 4.34 -8.51
C LYS A 112 -10.58 5.83 -8.45
N TYR A 113 -11.07 6.65 -9.37
CA TYR A 113 -10.82 8.10 -9.33
C TYR A 113 -11.41 8.73 -8.08
N GLY A 114 -12.62 8.36 -7.67
CA GLY A 114 -13.21 8.80 -6.40
C GLY A 114 -12.38 8.38 -5.18
N LEU A 115 -11.97 7.12 -5.11
CA LEU A 115 -11.15 6.61 -4.00
C LEU A 115 -9.75 7.23 -3.90
N ILE A 116 -9.20 7.76 -4.99
CA ILE A 116 -7.87 8.41 -5.00
C ILE A 116 -7.92 9.81 -4.37
N GLN A 117 -9.08 10.47 -4.35
CA GLN A 117 -9.26 11.78 -3.73
C GLN A 117 -9.14 11.73 -2.20
N TRP A 118 -9.33 10.56 -1.60
CA TRP A 118 -9.22 10.39 -0.17
C TRP A 118 -7.77 10.58 0.32
N LYS A 119 -7.61 11.32 1.41
CA LYS A 119 -6.31 11.53 2.05
C LYS A 119 -5.71 10.19 2.54
N LYS A 120 -4.40 9.99 2.28
CA LYS A 120 -3.57 8.86 2.75
C LYS A 120 -3.96 7.46 2.26
N VAL A 121 -4.74 7.33 1.17
CA VAL A 121 -5.12 6.01 0.64
C VAL A 121 -4.67 5.74 -0.81
N LYS A 122 -4.07 6.73 -1.48
CA LYS A 122 -3.68 6.66 -2.91
C LYS A 122 -2.99 5.35 -3.32
N HIS A 123 -2.06 4.84 -2.51
CA HIS A 123 -1.37 3.58 -2.81
C HIS A 123 -2.29 2.35 -2.68
N CYS A 124 -3.19 2.34 -1.71
CA CYS A 124 -4.16 1.27 -1.52
C CYS A 124 -5.22 1.29 -2.61
N SER A 125 -5.82 2.45 -2.88
CA SER A 125 -6.84 2.61 -3.93
C SER A 125 -6.32 2.23 -5.31
N ARG A 126 -5.05 2.57 -5.64
CA ARG A 126 -4.46 2.24 -6.93
C ARG A 126 -4.29 0.74 -7.20
N ASN A 127 -4.03 -0.03 -6.15
CA ASN A 127 -3.73 -1.46 -6.27
C ASN A 127 -4.89 -2.35 -5.79
N LEU A 128 -6.02 -1.76 -5.37
CA LEU A 128 -7.12 -2.50 -4.76
C LEU A 128 -7.71 -3.53 -5.71
N PHE A 129 -8.07 -3.14 -6.93
CA PHE A 129 -8.57 -4.07 -7.96
C PHE A 129 -7.64 -5.26 -8.15
N LYS A 130 -6.35 -5.00 -8.39
CA LYS A 130 -5.32 -6.04 -8.56
C LYS A 130 -5.09 -6.90 -7.31
N ILE A 131 -5.44 -6.43 -6.12
CA ILE A 131 -5.33 -7.20 -4.88
C ILE A 131 -6.55 -8.10 -4.68
N CYS A 132 -7.71 -7.68 -5.18
CA CYS A 132 -8.96 -8.42 -5.06
C CYS A 132 -9.15 -9.45 -6.19
N ASP A 133 -8.67 -9.12 -7.38
CA ASP A 133 -8.59 -9.99 -8.57
C ASP A 133 -7.62 -11.14 -8.28
N THR A 134 -8.15 -12.28 -7.85
CA THR A 134 -7.39 -13.41 -7.29
C THR A 134 -6.91 -14.32 -8.41
N ASP A 135 -7.74 -14.51 -9.43
CA ASP A 135 -7.41 -15.29 -10.63
C ASP A 135 -6.68 -14.45 -11.70
N SER A 136 -6.51 -13.14 -11.49
CA SER A 136 -5.82 -12.20 -12.38
C SER A 136 -6.46 -12.08 -13.77
N ASN A 137 -7.75 -12.40 -13.89
CA ASN A 137 -8.50 -12.37 -15.14
C ASN A 137 -8.89 -10.93 -15.57
N SER A 138 -8.47 -9.91 -14.82
CA SER A 138 -8.80 -8.49 -15.05
C SER A 138 -10.28 -8.14 -14.97
N ARG A 139 -11.06 -9.02 -14.37
CA ARG A 139 -12.46 -8.90 -14.01
C ARG A 139 -12.55 -9.07 -12.50
N LEU A 140 -13.61 -8.56 -11.90
CA LEU A 140 -13.80 -8.74 -10.46
C LEU A 140 -15.23 -9.20 -10.18
N THR A 141 -15.34 -10.48 -9.83
CA THR A 141 -16.62 -11.11 -9.54
C THR A 141 -17.21 -10.60 -8.22
N THR A 142 -18.51 -10.78 -8.03
CA THR A 142 -19.19 -10.44 -6.77
C THR A 142 -18.55 -11.13 -5.55
N GLU A 143 -18.10 -12.38 -5.73
CA GLU A 143 -17.45 -13.16 -4.67
C GLU A 143 -16.07 -12.63 -4.33
N GLU A 144 -15.22 -12.36 -5.32
CA GLU A 144 -13.89 -11.78 -5.10
C GLU A 144 -13.98 -10.40 -4.45
N TRP A 145 -14.91 -9.57 -4.91
CA TRP A 145 -15.21 -8.27 -4.32
C TRP A 145 -15.57 -8.39 -2.84
N LYS A 146 -16.56 -9.26 -2.55
CA LYS A 146 -17.06 -9.49 -1.19
C LYS A 146 -15.94 -9.99 -0.27
N ASN A 147 -15.23 -11.03 -0.69
CA ASN A 147 -14.17 -11.67 0.09
C ASN A 147 -12.96 -10.75 0.28
N CYS A 148 -12.64 -9.90 -0.70
CA CYS A 148 -11.53 -8.97 -0.60
C CYS A 148 -11.81 -7.78 0.32
N ILE A 149 -13.04 -7.27 0.30
CA ILE A 149 -13.43 -6.03 1.00
C ILE A 149 -13.97 -6.28 2.38
N THR A 150 -14.62 -7.42 2.63
CA THR A 150 -14.97 -7.87 3.96
C THR A 150 -13.77 -8.65 4.50
N PRO A 151 -12.75 -8.00 5.11
CA PRO A 151 -11.71 -8.76 5.77
C PRO A 151 -12.41 -9.61 6.82
N ALA A 152 -12.13 -10.93 6.81
CA ALA A 152 -12.49 -11.77 7.94
C ALA A 152 -12.02 -11.04 9.21
N VAL A 153 -12.94 -10.80 10.13
CA VAL A 153 -12.59 -10.40 11.50
C VAL A 153 -12.08 -11.66 12.21
N SER A 154 -11.11 -12.34 11.61
CA SER A 154 -10.28 -13.32 12.28
C SER A 154 -9.12 -12.52 12.84
N GLU A 155 -8.95 -12.56 14.16
CA GLU A 155 -8.16 -11.64 14.99
C GLU A 155 -8.96 -10.40 15.43
N THR A 156 -9.72 -10.61 16.51
CA THR A 156 -9.57 -9.72 17.67
C THR A 156 -8.12 -9.22 17.70
N PRO A 157 -7.86 -7.90 17.66
CA PRO A 157 -6.50 -7.44 17.91
C PRO A 157 -6.10 -8.05 19.25
N ALA A 158 -5.00 -8.81 19.29
CA ALA A 158 -4.44 -9.31 20.54
C ALA A 158 -4.48 -8.15 21.54
N ILE A 159 -5.33 -8.30 22.56
CA ILE A 159 -5.48 -7.30 23.61
C ILE A 159 -4.06 -7.15 24.15
N ARG A 160 -3.49 -5.95 24.02
CA ARG A 160 -2.19 -5.67 24.58
C ARG A 160 -2.28 -5.96 26.09
N PRO A 161 -1.21 -6.45 26.74
CA PRO A 161 -1.27 -6.81 28.17
C PRO A 161 -1.73 -5.66 29.08
N ASP A 162 -1.59 -4.40 28.64
CA ASP A 162 -2.10 -3.19 29.30
C ASP A 162 -3.64 -3.03 29.28
N GLN A 163 -4.35 -3.84 28.49
CA GLN A 163 -5.80 -3.84 28.35
C GLN A 163 -6.48 -5.12 28.91
N LEU A 164 -5.71 -6.03 29.51
CA LEU A 164 -6.24 -7.16 30.27
C LEU A 164 -6.51 -6.71 31.71
N ASN A 165 -7.66 -7.10 32.26
CA ASN A 165 -8.01 -6.79 33.65
C ASN A 165 -6.91 -7.31 34.61
N PRO A 166 -6.29 -6.44 35.43
CA PRO A 166 -5.22 -6.79 36.36
C PRO A 166 -5.51 -7.99 37.26
N PHE A 167 -6.78 -8.24 37.55
CA PHE A 167 -7.19 -9.30 38.45
C PHE A 167 -7.19 -10.70 37.84
N LEU A 168 -7.11 -10.83 36.50
CA LEU A 168 -7.11 -12.14 35.83
C LEU A 168 -5.83 -12.96 36.06
N TYR A 169 -4.71 -12.31 36.40
CA TYR A 169 -3.45 -12.98 36.73
C TYR A 169 -3.24 -13.20 38.24
N ILE A 170 -4.08 -12.55 39.06
CA ILE A 170 -4.02 -12.63 40.53
C ILE A 170 -4.90 -13.77 41.04
N LEU A 171 -6.01 -14.05 40.37
CA LEU A 171 -6.92 -15.14 40.74
C LEU A 171 -6.49 -16.45 40.07
N LYS A 172 -5.35 -17.02 40.49
CA LYS A 172 -5.18 -18.48 40.39
C LYS A 172 -5.83 -19.07 41.64
N ALA A 173 -6.93 -19.79 41.45
CA ALA A 173 -7.45 -20.67 42.49
C ALA A 173 -6.47 -21.85 42.64
N ASP A 174 -6.03 -22.11 43.86
CA ASP A 174 -5.33 -23.34 44.24
C ASP A 174 -6.28 -24.54 44.23
#